data_AF-A0AAU2P7L9-F1
#
_entry.id   AF-A0AAU2P7L9-F1
#
_cell.length_a   1.000
_cell.length_b   1.000
_cell.length_c   1.000
_cell.angle_alpha   90.00
_cell.angle_beta   90.00
_cell.angle_gamma   90.00
#
_symmetry.space_group_name_H-M   'P 1'
#
loop_
_entity.id
_entity.type
_entity.pdbx_description
1 polymer ?
#
loop_
_entity_poly.entity_id
_entity_poly.type
_entity_poly.pdbx_seq_one_letter_code
_entity_poly.pdbx_strand_id
1 'polypeptide(L)'
;MEPPKYLLLSYDAEAEFKGEHGYEETWASCADAEGLFGDPPRPARGTYELLGCALEGELSTALTRARAEGSAPLGLLTLEVLDKSGEFVVEWELDDARVIDDRPCARDLSLRDITVEASESIDNASDYPHCPPLSPGYRLSGAENHPWGTCKDLAHIRHEPLEPLEPALRLLGCSPSGSLRAALDAGEEDLGHAKVLRLDAHGRTVQPAVEGELTAWIPSARGRGLVDLTLEPWSERPPTAAPEVWDLWWDGRPSEPNLWAQCSAEGREFWLRTALTNRAHGEPDRPPGTTYHLDGRHITDERGFFCAIGEAVNGPGGYFGWALSALSDCLRGRWGAEGPFTLVWHDADVARTCLGVTPHTGYRPATFEELLDFFAERRIDVRLA
;
A
#
# COMPACT_ATOMS: atom_id res chain seq x y z
N MET A 1 5.87 -22.07 -28.61
CA MET A 1 5.08 -20.94 -28.07
C MET A 1 5.56 -20.72 -26.67
N GLU A 2 5.82 -19.48 -26.29
CA GLU A 2 6.07 -19.14 -24.89
C GLU A 2 4.82 -19.51 -24.06
N PRO A 3 5.00 -20.00 -22.82
CA PRO A 3 3.86 -20.26 -21.94
C PRO A 3 3.10 -18.95 -21.67
N PRO A 4 1.76 -19.00 -21.54
CA PRO A 4 0.97 -17.81 -21.21
C PRO A 4 1.37 -17.29 -19.83
N LYS A 5 1.52 -15.97 -19.72
CA LYS A 5 1.80 -15.30 -18.45
C LYS A 5 0.53 -14.87 -17.72
N TYR A 6 -0.59 -14.75 -18.45
CA TYR A 6 -1.83 -14.23 -17.90
C TYR A 6 -3.03 -15.10 -18.26
N LEU A 7 -3.95 -15.24 -17.31
CA LEU A 7 -5.25 -15.87 -17.50
C LEU A 7 -6.33 -14.81 -17.33
N LEU A 8 -7.30 -14.81 -18.24
CA LEU A 8 -8.50 -14.00 -18.16
C LEU A 8 -9.68 -14.86 -17.74
N LEU A 9 -10.35 -14.44 -16.68
CA LEU A 9 -11.58 -15.02 -16.18
C LEU A 9 -12.73 -14.03 -16.35
N SER A 10 -13.94 -14.53 -16.59
CA SER A 10 -15.16 -13.73 -16.53
C SER A 10 -15.34 -13.15 -15.12
N TYR A 11 -15.76 -11.90 -15.02
CA TYR A 11 -16.04 -11.25 -13.76
C TYR A 11 -17.52 -10.90 -13.65
N ASP A 12 -18.13 -11.26 -12.52
CA ASP A 12 -19.50 -10.90 -12.15
C ASP A 12 -19.47 -10.20 -10.80
N ALA A 13 -19.79 -8.90 -10.80
CA ALA A 13 -19.74 -8.06 -9.61
C ALA A 13 -20.75 -8.49 -8.53
N GLU A 14 -21.92 -9.00 -8.93
CA GLU A 14 -22.95 -9.44 -7.99
C GLU A 14 -22.56 -10.78 -7.35
N ALA A 15 -21.96 -11.68 -8.12
CA ALA A 15 -21.44 -12.94 -7.63
C ALA A 15 -20.26 -12.75 -6.66
N GLU A 16 -19.29 -11.87 -7.00
CA GLU A 16 -18.20 -11.50 -6.08
C GLU A 16 -18.75 -10.88 -4.79
N PHE A 17 -19.68 -9.93 -4.90
CA PHE A 17 -20.26 -9.27 -3.72
C PHE A 17 -20.97 -10.27 -2.79
N LYS A 18 -21.59 -11.30 -3.36
CA LYS A 18 -22.24 -12.39 -2.59
C LYS A 18 -21.27 -13.46 -2.10
N GLY A 19 -19.99 -13.40 -2.48
CA GLY A 19 -18.99 -14.43 -2.17
C GLY A 19 -19.29 -15.77 -2.84
N GLU A 20 -19.95 -15.75 -4.00
CA GLU A 20 -20.17 -16.95 -4.79
C GLU A 20 -18.84 -17.41 -5.41
N HIS A 21 -18.66 -18.73 -5.56
CA HIS A 21 -17.42 -19.30 -6.09
C HIS A 21 -17.72 -20.18 -7.31
N GLY A 22 -16.78 -20.22 -8.26
CA GLY A 22 -16.87 -21.09 -9.43
C GLY A 22 -17.84 -20.61 -10.51
N TYR A 23 -18.29 -19.35 -10.46
CA TYR A 23 -19.00 -18.70 -11.56
C TYR A 23 -18.03 -18.26 -12.67
N GLU A 24 -16.74 -18.10 -12.33
CA GLU A 24 -15.69 -17.65 -13.24
C GLU A 24 -15.46 -18.66 -14.39
N GLU A 25 -15.71 -18.23 -15.63
CA GLU A 25 -15.35 -18.95 -16.85
C GLU A 25 -13.98 -18.50 -17.34
N THR A 26 -13.15 -19.43 -17.83
CA THR A 26 -11.90 -19.08 -18.51
C THR A 26 -12.17 -18.49 -19.89
N TRP A 27 -11.87 -17.21 -20.04
CA TRP A 27 -12.07 -16.44 -21.26
C TRP A 27 -10.86 -16.44 -22.19
N ALA A 28 -9.64 -16.31 -21.67
CA ALA A 28 -8.46 -16.35 -22.51
C ALA A 28 -7.18 -16.69 -21.73
N SER A 29 -6.19 -17.22 -22.45
CA SER A 29 -4.79 -17.28 -21.98
C SER A 29 -3.95 -16.34 -22.84
N CYS A 30 -3.23 -15.41 -22.22
CA CYS A 30 -2.49 -14.35 -22.89
C CYS A 30 -0.98 -14.50 -22.65
N ALA A 31 -0.21 -14.23 -23.70
CA ALA A 31 1.24 -14.38 -23.67
C ALA A 31 1.93 -13.27 -22.87
N ASP A 32 1.38 -12.06 -22.90
CA ASP A 32 2.02 -10.88 -22.31
C ASP A 32 1.02 -9.75 -22.03
N ALA A 33 1.47 -8.68 -21.40
CA ALA A 33 0.68 -7.47 -21.19
C ALA A 33 1.51 -6.18 -21.35
N GLU A 34 0.96 -5.17 -22.01
CA GLU A 34 1.47 -3.80 -22.09
C GLU A 34 0.63 -2.88 -21.20
N GLY A 35 1.29 -1.95 -20.50
CA GLY A 35 0.60 -1.03 -19.60
C GLY A 35 0.04 -1.67 -18.32
N LEU A 36 0.39 -2.93 -18.01
CA LEU A 36 -0.14 -3.59 -16.81
C LEU A 36 0.33 -2.94 -15.51
N PHE A 37 1.57 -2.49 -15.46
CA PHE A 37 2.19 -1.96 -14.25
C PHE A 37 2.03 -0.45 -14.17
N GLY A 38 1.66 0.03 -12.98
CA GLY A 38 1.53 1.46 -12.70
C GLY A 38 1.54 1.68 -11.21
N ASP A 39 2.35 2.62 -10.74
CA ASP A 39 2.26 3.06 -9.35
C ASP A 39 1.01 3.94 -9.22
N PRO A 40 0.29 3.85 -8.10
CA PRO A 40 -0.85 4.72 -7.87
C PRO A 40 -0.38 6.18 -8.01
N PRO A 41 -1.20 7.05 -8.63
CA PRO A 41 -0.84 8.45 -8.76
C PRO A 41 -0.55 8.99 -7.36
N ARG A 42 0.57 9.73 -7.23
CA ARG A 42 0.87 10.38 -5.96
C ARG A 42 -0.33 11.26 -5.57
N PRO A 43 -0.79 11.23 -4.31
CA PRO A 43 -1.91 12.04 -3.90
C PRO A 43 -1.64 13.50 -4.29
N ALA A 44 -2.59 14.12 -4.99
CA ALA A 44 -2.42 15.48 -5.48
C ALA A 44 -2.08 16.39 -4.29
N ARG A 45 -0.97 17.12 -4.39
CA ARG A 45 -0.62 18.11 -3.38
C ARG A 45 -1.46 19.36 -3.57
N GLY A 46 -2.27 19.69 -2.58
CA GLY A 46 -3.02 20.93 -2.49
C GLY A 46 -2.22 22.02 -1.77
N THR A 47 -2.54 23.28 -2.06
CA THR A 47 -2.08 24.42 -1.26
C THR A 47 -3.20 24.86 -0.32
N TYR A 48 -2.92 24.86 0.98
CA TYR A 48 -3.85 25.19 2.04
C TYR A 48 -3.41 26.46 2.76
N GLU A 49 -4.34 27.37 3.03
CA GLU A 49 -4.13 28.51 3.92
C GLU A 49 -4.84 28.23 5.26
N LEU A 50 -4.06 28.04 6.31
CA LEU A 50 -4.54 28.01 7.69
C LEU A 50 -4.67 29.46 8.18
N LEU A 51 -5.86 29.89 8.55
CA LEU A 51 -6.16 31.30 8.80
C LEU A 51 -6.29 31.61 10.29
N GLY A 52 -5.67 32.71 10.72
CA GLY A 52 -5.79 33.21 12.09
C GLY A 52 -5.29 32.24 13.14
N CYS A 53 -4.09 31.71 12.94
CA CYS A 53 -3.47 30.71 13.79
C CYS A 53 -2.73 31.28 15.00
N ALA A 54 -2.98 30.67 16.17
CA ALA A 54 -2.15 30.78 17.36
C ALA A 54 -1.18 29.59 17.37
N LEU A 55 0.12 29.89 17.29
CA LEU A 55 1.16 28.89 17.04
C LEU A 55 1.72 28.31 18.35
N GLU A 56 1.88 26.99 18.39
CA GLU A 56 2.55 26.29 19.48
C GLU A 56 3.52 25.22 18.93
N GLY A 57 4.42 24.74 19.78
CA GLY A 57 5.25 23.56 19.51
C GLY A 57 6.07 23.62 18.22
N GLU A 58 6.06 22.51 17.48
CA GLU A 58 6.89 22.30 16.29
C GLU A 58 6.49 23.17 15.11
N LEU A 59 5.22 23.56 14.99
CA LEU A 59 4.74 24.45 13.93
C LEU A 59 5.46 25.80 13.95
N SER A 60 5.70 26.36 15.13
CA SER A 60 6.47 27.60 15.31
C SER A 60 7.94 27.44 14.86
N THR A 61 8.52 26.27 15.13
CA THR A 61 9.90 25.94 14.73
C THR A 61 10.00 25.75 13.21
N ALA A 62 9.05 25.02 12.62
CA ALA A 62 8.96 24.81 11.18
C ALA A 62 8.79 26.14 10.43
N LEU A 63 7.97 27.06 10.94
CA LEU A 63 7.82 28.40 10.37
C LEU A 63 9.13 29.20 10.36
N THR A 64 9.88 29.15 11.47
CA THR A 64 11.19 29.81 11.55
C THR A 64 12.15 29.26 10.52
N ARG A 65 12.13 27.94 10.32
CA ARG A 65 12.94 27.26 9.31
C ARG A 65 12.48 27.58 7.88
N ALA A 66 11.18 27.56 7.61
CA ALA A 66 10.61 27.87 6.30
C ALA A 66 11.00 29.28 5.83
N ARG A 67 10.98 30.29 6.72
CA ARG A 67 11.46 31.64 6.39
C ARG A 67 12.94 31.70 6.02
N ALA A 68 13.76 30.81 6.57
CA ALA A 68 15.20 30.78 6.32
C ALA A 68 15.55 29.96 5.06
N GLU A 69 14.84 28.84 4.83
CA GLU A 69 15.18 27.82 3.84
C GLU A 69 14.19 27.77 2.65
N GLY A 70 13.11 28.54 2.70
CA GLY A 70 12.04 28.60 1.69
C GLY A 70 10.92 27.58 1.87
N SER A 71 11.14 26.50 2.64
CA SER A 71 10.08 25.60 3.12
C SER A 71 10.56 24.78 4.31
N ALA A 72 9.65 24.22 5.10
CA ALA A 72 9.98 23.30 6.17
C ALA A 72 8.99 22.13 6.24
N PRO A 73 9.45 20.88 6.43
CA PRO A 73 8.56 19.74 6.61
C PRO A 73 7.86 19.79 7.97
N LEU A 74 6.57 19.45 7.98
CA LEU A 74 5.76 19.17 9.17
C LEU A 74 5.40 17.68 9.23
N GLY A 75 5.09 17.07 8.08
CA GLY A 75 4.61 15.69 8.00
C GLY A 75 3.11 15.56 8.23
N LEU A 76 2.66 14.70 9.14
CA LEU A 76 1.21 14.56 9.40
C LEU A 76 0.70 15.82 10.12
N LEU A 77 -0.25 16.52 9.50
CA LEU A 77 -0.98 17.64 10.08
C LEU A 77 -2.44 17.25 10.27
N THR A 78 -2.87 17.18 11.51
CA THR A 78 -4.22 16.82 11.90
C THR A 78 -5.00 18.08 12.29
N LEU A 79 -6.19 18.24 11.71
CA LEU A 79 -7.15 19.31 11.99
C LEU A 79 -8.37 18.73 12.68
N GLU A 80 -8.44 18.93 14.00
CA GLU A 80 -9.62 18.62 14.78
C GLU A 80 -10.66 19.74 14.60
N VAL A 81 -11.79 19.43 13.97
CA VAL A 81 -12.90 20.36 13.79
C VAL A 81 -13.66 20.51 15.11
N LEU A 82 -13.81 21.75 15.56
CA LEU A 82 -14.49 22.07 16.82
C LEU A 82 -15.92 22.57 16.57
N ASP A 83 -16.84 22.26 17.49
CA ASP A 83 -18.19 22.82 17.48
C ASP A 83 -18.25 24.22 18.12
N LYS A 84 -19.44 24.82 18.19
CA LYS A 84 -19.66 26.13 18.81
C LYS A 84 -19.27 26.23 20.30
N SER A 85 -19.15 25.10 21.01
CA SER A 85 -18.68 25.01 22.39
C SER A 85 -17.18 24.72 22.51
N GLY A 86 -16.50 24.46 21.41
CA GLY A 86 -15.08 24.09 21.40
C GLY A 86 -14.84 22.59 21.63
N GLU A 87 -15.89 21.77 21.54
CA GLU A 87 -15.80 20.31 21.65
C GLU A 87 -15.44 19.70 20.29
N PHE A 88 -14.71 18.59 20.32
CA PHE A 88 -14.31 17.84 19.13
C PHE A 88 -15.53 17.28 18.38
N VAL A 89 -15.51 17.41 17.06
CA VAL A 89 -16.56 16.88 16.16
C VAL A 89 -16.00 15.77 15.28
N VAL A 90 -14.97 16.09 14.51
CA VAL A 90 -14.37 15.20 13.52
C VAL A 90 -12.93 15.61 13.29
N GLU A 91 -12.12 14.65 12.89
CA GLU A 91 -10.73 14.82 12.52
C GLU A 91 -10.61 14.86 11.00
N TRP A 92 -9.70 15.69 10.50
CA TRP A 92 -9.34 15.72 9.09
C TRP A 92 -7.83 15.95 8.95
N GLU A 93 -7.19 15.16 8.10
CA GLU A 93 -5.74 15.00 8.08
C GLU A 93 -5.12 15.38 6.73
N LEU A 94 -3.91 15.92 6.84
CA LEU A 94 -3.04 16.29 5.74
C LEU A 94 -1.71 15.55 5.88
N ASP A 95 -1.38 14.75 4.88
CA ASP A 95 -0.14 14.00 4.80
C ASP A 95 0.99 14.81 4.16
N ASP A 96 2.22 14.52 4.60
CA ASP A 96 3.45 15.12 4.09
C ASP A 96 3.37 16.66 4.01
N ALA A 97 2.73 17.28 5.01
CA ALA A 97 2.53 18.71 5.08
C ALA A 97 3.88 19.43 5.15
N ARG A 98 3.98 20.54 4.41
CA ARG A 98 5.16 21.42 4.39
C ARG A 98 4.71 22.86 4.52
N VAL A 99 5.29 23.57 5.48
CA VAL A 99 5.10 25.02 5.57
C VAL A 99 5.88 25.69 4.44
N ILE A 100 5.19 26.54 3.68
CA ILE A 100 5.76 27.31 2.59
C ILE A 100 6.01 28.74 3.03
N ASP A 101 5.01 29.39 3.62
CA ASP A 101 5.07 30.81 3.98
C ASP A 101 4.12 31.14 5.13
N ASP A 102 4.27 32.33 5.70
CA ASP A 102 3.30 32.89 6.64
C ASP A 102 3.23 34.42 6.60
N ARG A 103 2.06 34.94 6.96
CA ARG A 103 1.81 36.39 7.07
C ARG A 103 1.06 36.73 8.35
N PRO A 104 1.19 37.95 8.89
CA PRO A 104 0.31 38.42 9.96
C PRO A 104 -1.16 38.33 9.53
N CYS A 105 -2.03 37.80 10.39
CA CYS A 105 -3.44 37.73 10.09
C CYS A 105 -4.05 39.14 10.02
N ALA A 106 -4.74 39.45 8.93
CA ALA A 106 -5.27 40.80 8.70
C ALA A 106 -6.32 41.24 9.73
N ARG A 107 -7.01 40.29 10.36
CA ARG A 107 -8.07 40.54 11.36
C ARG A 107 -7.54 40.64 12.78
N ASP A 108 -6.37 40.07 13.05
CA ASP A 108 -5.75 40.02 14.37
C ASP A 108 -4.24 39.83 14.22
N LEU A 109 -3.47 40.90 14.43
CA LEU A 109 -2.02 40.90 14.22
C LEU A 109 -1.26 40.03 15.23
N SER A 110 -1.91 39.53 16.28
CA SER A 110 -1.33 38.54 17.19
C SER A 110 -1.34 37.12 16.62
N LEU A 111 -2.12 36.89 15.56
CA LEU A 111 -2.27 35.61 14.88
C LEU A 111 -1.59 35.63 13.50
N ARG A 112 -1.39 34.44 12.93
CA ARG A 112 -0.73 34.28 11.63
C ARG A 112 -1.61 33.49 10.67
N ASP A 113 -1.58 33.87 9.40
CA ASP A 113 -2.09 33.02 8.32
C ASP A 113 -0.89 32.23 7.77
N ILE A 114 -1.00 30.90 7.67
CA ILE A 114 0.08 29.99 7.29
C ILE A 114 -0.29 29.31 5.98
N THR A 115 0.64 29.29 5.03
CA THR A 115 0.49 28.54 3.78
C THR A 115 1.22 27.21 3.89
N VAL A 116 0.49 26.12 3.64
CA VAL A 116 0.97 24.74 3.70
C VAL A 116 0.72 24.06 2.36
N GLU A 117 1.70 23.32 1.86
CA GLU A 117 1.47 22.32 0.82
C GLU A 117 1.42 20.94 1.45
N ALA A 118 0.35 20.19 1.16
CA ALA A 118 0.14 18.86 1.70
C ALA A 118 -0.70 18.01 0.74
N SER A 119 -0.74 16.72 0.99
CA SER A 119 -1.68 15.80 0.35
C SER A 119 -2.83 15.51 1.30
N GLU A 120 -4.07 15.43 0.79
CA GLU A 120 -5.19 14.99 1.62
C GLU A 120 -5.04 13.51 1.97
N SER A 121 -5.24 13.16 3.26
CA SER A 121 -5.22 11.77 3.70
C SER A 121 -6.39 10.99 3.09
N ILE A 122 -6.12 9.76 2.64
CA ILE A 122 -7.15 8.86 2.11
C ILE A 122 -8.12 8.37 3.21
N ASP A 123 -7.70 8.44 4.47
CA ASP A 123 -8.49 8.01 5.62
C ASP A 123 -9.50 9.06 6.09
N ASN A 124 -9.51 10.24 5.45
CA ASN A 124 -10.47 11.29 5.75
C ASN A 124 -11.91 10.84 5.48
N ALA A 125 -12.77 10.97 6.49
CA ALA A 125 -14.18 10.59 6.40
C ALA A 125 -15.02 11.52 5.49
N SER A 126 -14.45 12.64 5.03
CA SER A 126 -15.12 13.65 4.20
C SER A 126 -14.12 14.48 3.39
N ASP A 127 -14.52 14.91 2.19
CA ASP A 127 -13.68 15.64 1.22
C ASP A 127 -13.11 17.00 1.71
N TYR A 128 -13.78 17.70 2.63
CA TYR A 128 -13.29 18.99 3.11
C TYR A 128 -13.86 19.34 4.49
N PRO A 129 -13.03 19.74 5.46
CA PRO A 129 -13.49 20.09 6.79
C PRO A 129 -14.15 21.47 6.72
N HIS A 130 -15.47 21.50 6.89
CA HIS A 130 -16.20 22.76 6.99
C HIS A 130 -16.21 23.24 8.45
N CYS A 131 -15.69 24.44 8.69
CA CYS A 131 -15.77 25.09 10.00
C CYS A 131 -17.25 25.31 10.38
N PRO A 132 -17.75 24.69 11.47
CA PRO A 132 -19.15 24.85 11.86
C PRO A 132 -19.48 26.31 12.22
N PRO A 133 -20.73 26.77 12.02
CA PRO A 133 -21.11 28.13 12.40
C PRO A 133 -20.84 28.41 13.89
N LEU A 134 -20.20 29.55 14.17
CA LEU A 134 -19.79 29.98 15.53
C LEU A 134 -18.72 29.10 16.20
N SER A 135 -18.11 28.17 15.46
CA SER A 135 -16.96 27.42 15.93
C SER A 135 -15.76 28.33 16.22
N PRO A 136 -14.93 28.00 17.23
CA PRO A 136 -13.62 28.63 17.41
C PRO A 136 -12.61 28.25 16.30
N GLY A 137 -12.93 27.27 15.45
CA GLY A 137 -12.12 26.82 14.32
C GLY A 137 -11.60 25.39 14.51
N TYR A 138 -10.30 25.23 14.28
CA TYR A 138 -9.59 23.94 14.30
C TYR A 138 -8.53 23.91 15.39
N ARG A 139 -8.37 22.76 16.04
CA ARG A 139 -7.17 22.46 16.84
C ARG A 139 -6.19 21.69 15.96
N LEU A 140 -4.94 22.12 15.96
CA LEU A 140 -3.88 21.52 15.15
C LEU A 140 -3.02 20.60 16.00
N SER A 141 -2.75 19.42 15.49
CA SER A 141 -1.82 18.46 16.06
C SER A 141 -0.94 17.83 14.98
N GLY A 142 0.22 17.34 15.41
CA GLY A 142 1.09 16.48 14.63
C GLY A 142 0.89 15.00 14.96
N ALA A 143 1.79 14.17 14.45
CA ALA A 143 1.87 12.76 14.81
C ALA A 143 1.85 12.55 16.34
N GLU A 144 1.18 11.48 16.79
CA GLU A 144 0.98 11.17 18.21
C GLU A 144 0.22 12.25 19.02
N ASN A 145 -0.60 13.07 18.34
CA ASN A 145 -1.42 14.13 18.95
C ASN A 145 -0.62 15.24 19.65
N HIS A 146 0.61 15.50 19.21
CA HIS A 146 1.40 16.61 19.72
C HIS A 146 0.77 17.95 19.32
N PRO A 147 0.48 18.87 20.26
CA PRO A 147 -0.25 20.10 19.96
C PRO A 147 0.62 21.10 19.18
N TRP A 148 0.08 21.61 18.08
CA TRP A 148 0.71 22.60 17.19
C TRP A 148 0.01 23.96 17.20
N GLY A 149 -1.14 24.05 17.87
CA GLY A 149 -1.85 25.30 18.12
C GLY A 149 -3.32 25.25 17.70
N THR A 150 -3.89 26.41 17.40
CA THR A 150 -5.27 26.52 16.90
C THR A 150 -5.34 27.48 15.72
N CYS A 151 -6.27 27.27 14.79
CA CYS A 151 -6.55 28.18 13.67
C CYS A 151 -8.04 28.44 13.57
N LYS A 152 -8.42 29.63 13.13
CA LYS A 152 -9.83 30.05 13.04
C LYS A 152 -10.54 29.48 11.82
N ASP A 153 -9.80 29.30 10.72
CA ASP A 153 -10.38 28.82 9.47
C ASP A 153 -9.33 28.12 8.58
N LEU A 154 -9.78 27.44 7.53
CA LEU A 154 -8.98 26.75 6.53
C LEU A 154 -9.52 27.12 5.15
N ALA A 155 -8.63 27.52 4.25
CA ALA A 155 -8.92 27.65 2.83
C ALA A 155 -8.05 26.70 2.00
N HIS A 156 -8.62 26.13 0.94
CA HIS A 156 -7.89 25.31 -0.02
C HIS A 156 -7.86 25.97 -1.40
N ILE A 157 -6.66 26.24 -1.91
CA ILE A 157 -6.42 26.74 -3.25
C ILE A 157 -6.38 25.54 -4.18
N ARG A 158 -7.52 25.24 -4.81
CA ARG A 158 -7.63 24.13 -5.76
C ARG A 158 -6.89 24.47 -7.05
N HIS A 159 -5.87 23.69 -7.37
CA HIS A 159 -5.38 23.54 -8.74
C HIS A 159 -6.10 22.33 -9.32
N GLU A 160 -6.87 22.49 -10.40
CA GLU A 160 -7.43 21.35 -11.15
C GLU A 160 -6.25 20.52 -11.68
N PRO A 161 -6.01 19.29 -11.19
CA PRO A 161 -5.00 18.45 -11.78
C PRO A 161 -5.46 18.07 -13.19
N LEU A 162 -4.57 18.15 -14.16
CA LEU A 162 -4.77 17.42 -15.41
C LEU A 162 -4.70 15.94 -15.03
N GLU A 163 -5.83 15.23 -15.03
CA GLU A 163 -5.84 13.78 -14.86
C GLU A 163 -4.85 13.19 -15.89
N PRO A 164 -3.77 12.51 -15.45
CA PRO A 164 -2.90 11.82 -16.37
C PRO A 164 -3.75 10.80 -17.11
N LEU A 165 -3.79 10.86 -18.45
CA LEU A 165 -4.32 9.77 -19.25
C LEU A 165 -3.43 8.55 -19.01
N GLU A 166 -3.83 7.68 -18.09
CA GLU A 166 -3.18 6.40 -17.95
C GLU A 166 -3.33 5.63 -19.27
N PRO A 167 -2.25 5.04 -19.81
CA PRO A 167 -2.36 4.26 -21.03
C PRO A 167 -3.27 3.06 -20.79
N ALA A 168 -4.12 2.77 -21.78
CA ALA A 168 -4.97 1.60 -21.78
C ALA A 168 -4.13 0.32 -21.64
N LEU A 169 -4.62 -0.64 -20.86
CA LEU A 169 -3.96 -1.91 -20.66
C LEU A 169 -4.22 -2.81 -21.85
N ARG A 170 -3.17 -3.43 -22.40
CA ARG A 170 -3.29 -4.34 -23.55
C ARG A 170 -2.77 -5.72 -23.20
N LEU A 171 -3.60 -6.73 -23.35
CA LEU A 171 -3.21 -8.13 -23.21
C LEU A 171 -2.86 -8.67 -24.59
N LEU A 172 -1.68 -9.25 -24.72
CA LEU A 172 -1.09 -9.58 -26.01
C LEU A 172 -1.13 -11.08 -26.29
N GLY A 173 -1.44 -11.43 -27.53
CA GLY A 173 -1.40 -12.81 -28.02
C GLY A 173 -2.33 -13.74 -27.23
N CYS A 174 -3.53 -13.25 -26.91
CA CYS A 174 -4.55 -13.99 -26.20
C CYS A 174 -5.18 -15.06 -27.09
N SER A 175 -5.35 -16.27 -26.55
CA SER A 175 -6.14 -17.35 -27.14
C SER A 175 -7.53 -17.36 -26.49
N PRO A 176 -8.56 -16.78 -27.12
CA PRO A 176 -9.90 -16.68 -26.53
C PRO A 176 -10.63 -18.03 -26.58
N SER A 177 -11.40 -18.30 -25.53
CA SER A 177 -12.22 -19.49 -25.29
C SER A 177 -13.60 -19.12 -24.76
N GLY A 178 -14.49 -20.12 -24.68
CA GLY A 178 -15.76 -19.97 -23.98
C GLY A 178 -16.68 -18.90 -24.57
N SER A 179 -17.43 -18.22 -23.69
CA SER A 179 -18.31 -17.11 -24.06
C SER A 179 -17.57 -15.95 -24.74
N LEU A 180 -16.34 -15.61 -24.32
CA LEU A 180 -15.55 -14.58 -24.99
C LEU A 180 -15.30 -14.91 -26.46
N ARG A 181 -14.94 -16.16 -26.78
CA ARG A 181 -14.76 -16.58 -28.19
C ARG A 181 -16.04 -16.41 -29.00
N ALA A 182 -17.19 -16.77 -28.43
CA ALA A 182 -18.48 -16.63 -29.11
C ALA A 182 -18.82 -15.16 -29.37
N ALA A 183 -18.59 -14.28 -28.40
CA ALA A 183 -18.81 -12.83 -28.53
C ALA A 183 -17.93 -12.21 -29.63
N LEU A 184 -16.64 -12.57 -29.66
CA LEU A 184 -15.70 -12.13 -30.70
C LEU A 184 -16.09 -12.60 -32.11
N ASP A 185 -16.50 -13.88 -32.24
CA ASP A 185 -16.94 -14.45 -33.52
C ASP A 185 -18.28 -13.85 -33.99
N ALA A 186 -19.14 -13.44 -33.06
CA ALA A 186 -20.40 -12.73 -33.33
C ALA A 186 -20.21 -11.24 -33.65
N GLY A 187 -19.03 -10.67 -33.35
CA GLY A 187 -18.74 -9.26 -33.54
C GLY A 187 -19.43 -8.36 -32.51
N GLU A 188 -19.59 -8.85 -31.28
CA GLU A 188 -20.14 -8.05 -30.16
C GLU A 188 -19.19 -6.90 -29.79
N GLU A 189 -19.76 -5.75 -29.44
CA GLU A 189 -19.02 -4.57 -28.98
C GLU A 189 -18.80 -4.58 -27.47
N ASP A 190 -19.78 -5.10 -26.71
CA ASP A 190 -19.68 -5.32 -25.27
C ASP A 190 -19.11 -6.71 -25.02
N LEU A 191 -17.86 -6.76 -24.56
CA LEU A 191 -17.15 -8.00 -24.25
C LEU A 191 -17.24 -8.38 -22.77
N GLY A 192 -17.83 -7.51 -21.95
CA GLY A 192 -18.00 -7.67 -20.52
C GLY A 192 -16.74 -7.42 -19.68
N HIS A 193 -16.83 -7.90 -18.44
CA HIS A 193 -15.90 -7.65 -17.35
C HIS A 193 -14.94 -8.81 -17.14
N ALA A 194 -13.66 -8.52 -16.92
CA ALA A 194 -12.64 -9.54 -16.80
C ALA A 194 -11.74 -9.34 -15.57
N LYS A 195 -11.33 -10.47 -15.00
CA LYS A 195 -10.30 -10.57 -13.97
C LYS A 195 -9.04 -11.17 -14.56
N VAL A 196 -7.94 -10.46 -14.43
CA VAL A 196 -6.62 -10.87 -14.95
C VAL A 196 -5.82 -11.51 -13.83
N LEU A 197 -5.37 -12.73 -14.03
CA LEU A 197 -4.50 -13.46 -13.09
C LEU A 197 -3.09 -13.60 -13.68
N ARG A 198 -2.06 -13.39 -12.85
CA ARG A 198 -0.68 -13.75 -13.18
C ARG A 198 -0.48 -15.25 -13.01
N LEU A 199 0.11 -15.89 -14.02
CA LEU A 199 0.48 -17.29 -14.02
C LEU A 199 1.99 -17.48 -13.79
N ASP A 200 2.34 -18.65 -13.26
CA ASP A 200 3.71 -19.19 -13.24
C ASP A 200 4.00 -20.02 -14.52
N ALA A 201 5.24 -20.48 -14.67
CA ALA A 201 5.71 -21.30 -15.79
C ALA A 201 4.94 -22.62 -15.97
N HIS A 202 4.25 -23.08 -14.91
CA HIS A 202 3.47 -24.30 -14.86
C HIS A 202 1.98 -24.05 -15.09
N GLY A 203 1.58 -22.80 -15.36
CA GLY A 203 0.19 -22.40 -15.56
C GLY A 203 -0.63 -22.32 -14.26
N ARG A 204 0.02 -22.28 -13.09
CA ARG A 204 -0.66 -22.07 -11.81
C ARG A 204 -0.79 -20.58 -11.56
N THR A 205 -1.89 -20.17 -10.95
CA THR A 205 -2.09 -18.78 -10.53
C THR A 205 -1.10 -18.42 -9.43
N VAL A 206 -0.33 -17.35 -9.66
CA VAL A 206 0.50 -16.70 -8.64
C VAL A 206 -0.38 -15.74 -7.84
N GLN A 207 -1.09 -14.83 -8.51
CA GLN A 207 -2.00 -13.88 -7.85
C GLN A 207 -2.90 -13.15 -8.86
N PRO A 208 -3.98 -12.49 -8.39
CA PRO A 208 -4.69 -11.48 -9.18
C PRO A 208 -3.75 -10.33 -9.57
N ALA A 209 -3.93 -9.83 -10.79
CA ALA A 209 -3.17 -8.72 -11.35
C ALA A 209 -4.03 -7.45 -11.41
N VAL A 210 -5.14 -7.49 -12.13
CA VAL A 210 -6.04 -6.34 -12.32
C VAL A 210 -7.43 -6.82 -12.74
N GLU A 211 -8.44 -6.01 -12.49
CA GLU A 211 -9.83 -6.20 -12.92
C GLU A 211 -10.28 -5.00 -13.74
N GLY A 212 -11.06 -5.24 -14.79
CA GLY A 212 -11.45 -4.20 -15.73
C GLY A 212 -12.47 -4.61 -16.78
N GLU A 213 -12.91 -3.63 -17.56
CA GLU A 213 -13.83 -3.80 -18.68
C GLU A 213 -13.04 -4.06 -19.96
N LEU A 214 -13.47 -5.04 -20.75
CA LEU A 214 -12.90 -5.28 -22.07
C LEU A 214 -13.54 -4.33 -23.09
N THR A 215 -12.78 -3.33 -23.55
CA THR A 215 -13.33 -2.26 -24.39
C THR A 215 -12.99 -2.39 -25.87
N ALA A 216 -11.97 -3.19 -26.23
CA ALA A 216 -11.61 -3.41 -27.62
C ALA A 216 -10.79 -4.69 -27.83
N TRP A 217 -10.75 -5.16 -29.08
CA TRP A 217 -9.85 -6.23 -29.49
C TRP A 217 -9.35 -6.04 -30.93
N ILE A 218 -8.18 -6.59 -31.23
CA ILE A 218 -7.64 -6.67 -32.59
C ILE A 218 -6.99 -8.04 -32.85
N PRO A 219 -6.87 -8.50 -34.11
CA PRO A 219 -6.04 -9.65 -34.42
C PRO A 219 -4.59 -9.44 -33.98
N SER A 220 -4.02 -10.42 -33.28
CA SER A 220 -2.66 -10.29 -32.74
C SER A 220 -1.60 -10.52 -33.82
N ALA A 221 -0.54 -9.71 -33.79
CA ALA A 221 0.65 -9.93 -34.61
C ALA A 221 1.44 -11.20 -34.19
N ARG A 222 1.18 -11.75 -33.00
CA ARG A 222 1.91 -12.89 -32.42
C ARG A 222 1.53 -14.24 -33.00
N GLY A 223 0.42 -14.36 -33.73
CA GLY A 223 0.03 -15.62 -34.35
C GLY A 223 -1.39 -15.64 -34.92
N ARG A 224 -1.66 -16.61 -35.79
CA ARG A 224 -3.00 -16.81 -36.37
C ARG A 224 -3.98 -17.30 -35.29
N GLY A 225 -5.15 -16.68 -35.24
CA GLY A 225 -6.22 -17.04 -34.28
C GLY A 225 -6.01 -16.51 -32.87
N LEU A 226 -4.95 -15.71 -32.64
CA LEU A 226 -4.74 -14.96 -31.42
C LEU A 226 -5.27 -13.53 -31.57
N VAL A 227 -5.67 -12.93 -30.46
CA VAL A 227 -6.15 -11.54 -30.38
C VAL A 227 -5.35 -10.76 -29.35
N ASP A 228 -5.22 -9.46 -29.55
CA ASP A 228 -4.81 -8.55 -28.48
C ASP A 228 -6.07 -7.88 -27.93
N LEU A 229 -6.25 -7.91 -26.60
CA LEU A 229 -7.41 -7.36 -25.90
C LEU A 229 -7.02 -6.04 -25.23
N THR A 230 -7.91 -5.05 -25.25
CA THR A 230 -7.77 -3.80 -24.50
C THR A 230 -8.69 -3.86 -23.30
N LEU A 231 -8.15 -3.54 -22.13
CA LEU A 231 -8.85 -3.53 -20.86
C LEU A 231 -8.73 -2.15 -20.22
N GLU A 232 -9.85 -1.61 -19.76
CA GLU A 232 -9.91 -0.42 -18.92
C GLU A 232 -10.02 -0.86 -17.45
N PRO A 233 -8.95 -0.69 -16.65
CA PRO A 233 -8.93 -1.19 -15.29
C PRO A 233 -9.74 -0.27 -14.35
N TRP A 234 -10.54 -0.87 -13.46
CA TRP A 234 -11.12 -0.17 -12.31
C TRP A 234 -10.42 -0.54 -11.00
N SER A 235 -9.70 -1.66 -10.95
CA SER A 235 -8.87 -2.00 -9.79
C SER A 235 -7.51 -1.34 -9.91
N GLU A 236 -6.82 -1.22 -8.77
CA GLU A 236 -5.42 -0.81 -8.77
C GLU A 236 -4.56 -1.73 -9.64
N ARG A 237 -3.62 -1.12 -10.37
CA ARG A 237 -2.59 -1.86 -11.10
C ARG A 237 -1.53 -2.39 -10.14
N PRO A 238 -0.85 -3.50 -10.46
CA PRO A 238 0.35 -3.88 -9.76
C PRO A 238 1.41 -2.76 -9.86
N PRO A 239 2.16 -2.47 -8.77
CA PRO A 239 3.15 -1.40 -8.77
C PRO A 239 4.28 -1.67 -9.78
N THR A 240 5.04 -0.65 -10.13
CA THR A 240 6.15 -0.77 -11.09
C THR A 240 7.28 -1.69 -10.61
N ALA A 241 7.35 -1.96 -9.30
CA ALA A 241 8.24 -2.94 -8.68
C ALA A 241 7.75 -4.41 -8.78
N ALA A 242 6.49 -4.64 -9.14
CA ALA A 242 5.91 -5.98 -9.24
C ALA A 242 6.57 -6.93 -10.26
N PRO A 243 7.07 -6.49 -11.44
CA PRO A 243 7.69 -7.38 -12.42
C PRO A 243 8.85 -8.18 -11.83
N GLU A 244 9.74 -7.53 -11.06
CA GLU A 244 10.90 -8.17 -10.44
C GLU A 244 10.47 -9.32 -9.51
N VAL A 245 9.46 -9.07 -8.68
CA VAL A 245 8.90 -10.09 -7.78
C VAL A 245 8.28 -11.23 -8.57
N TRP A 246 7.44 -10.94 -9.57
CA TRP A 246 6.79 -11.98 -10.36
C TRP A 246 7.75 -12.82 -11.21
N ASP A 247 8.90 -12.27 -11.59
CA ASP A 247 9.95 -13.02 -12.26
C ASP A 247 10.64 -13.98 -11.28
N LEU A 248 10.80 -13.60 -10.01
CA LEU A 248 11.32 -14.50 -8.96
C LEU A 248 10.33 -15.62 -8.59
N TRP A 249 9.03 -15.38 -8.79
CA TRP A 249 7.96 -16.35 -8.58
C TRP A 249 7.59 -17.12 -9.85
N TRP A 250 8.33 -16.92 -10.96
CA TRP A 250 7.99 -17.50 -12.26
C TRP A 250 7.99 -19.03 -12.25
N ASP A 251 8.91 -19.67 -11.55
CA ASP A 251 8.94 -21.14 -11.42
C ASP A 251 8.04 -21.66 -10.28
N GLY A 252 7.22 -20.78 -9.70
CA GLY A 252 6.36 -21.03 -8.54
C GLY A 252 6.94 -20.43 -7.26
N ARG A 253 6.50 -20.95 -6.11
CA ARG A 253 6.97 -20.50 -4.81
C ARG A 253 8.51 -20.64 -4.71
N PRO A 254 9.24 -19.57 -4.31
CA PRO A 254 10.68 -19.62 -4.12
C PRO A 254 11.15 -20.81 -3.29
N SER A 255 12.28 -21.41 -3.68
CA SER A 255 12.92 -22.51 -2.94
C SER A 255 14.14 -22.09 -2.13
N GLU A 256 14.66 -20.90 -2.36
CA GLU A 256 15.83 -20.32 -1.68
C GLU A 256 15.41 -19.10 -0.86
N PRO A 257 15.92 -18.94 0.38
CA PRO A 257 15.60 -17.78 1.20
C PRO A 257 16.26 -16.51 0.68
N ASN A 258 15.79 -15.36 1.16
CA ASN A 258 16.37 -14.03 0.93
C ASN A 258 16.31 -13.50 -0.51
N LEU A 259 15.54 -14.13 -1.42
CA LEU A 259 15.36 -13.59 -2.77
C LEU A 259 14.67 -12.21 -2.77
N TRP A 260 13.86 -11.91 -1.76
CA TRP A 260 13.27 -10.58 -1.53
C TRP A 260 14.31 -9.49 -1.22
N ALA A 261 15.54 -9.85 -0.84
CA ALA A 261 16.55 -8.90 -0.42
C ALA A 261 17.03 -7.99 -1.55
N GLN A 262 16.98 -8.45 -2.81
CA GLN A 262 17.37 -7.64 -3.97
C GLN A 262 16.31 -6.61 -4.37
N CYS A 263 15.05 -6.84 -3.99
CA CYS A 263 13.94 -5.96 -4.31
C CYS A 263 14.04 -4.61 -3.58
N SER A 264 13.45 -3.56 -4.16
CA SER A 264 13.23 -2.28 -3.46
C SER A 264 12.27 -2.43 -2.27
N ALA A 265 12.09 -1.38 -1.47
CA ALA A 265 11.11 -1.38 -0.39
C ALA A 265 9.68 -1.69 -0.92
N GLU A 266 9.28 -1.05 -2.01
CA GLU A 266 7.99 -1.29 -2.68
C GLU A 266 7.91 -2.72 -3.23
N GLY A 267 9.02 -3.24 -3.76
CA GLY A 267 9.11 -4.64 -4.18
C GLY A 267 8.96 -5.63 -3.03
N ARG A 268 9.52 -5.34 -1.85
CA ARG A 268 9.34 -6.17 -0.63
C ARG A 268 7.92 -6.13 -0.10
N GLU A 269 7.26 -4.98 -0.19
CA GLU A 269 5.83 -4.88 0.13
C GLU A 269 4.97 -5.75 -0.79
N PHE A 270 5.24 -5.66 -2.09
CA PHE A 270 4.57 -6.50 -3.06
C PHE A 270 4.89 -7.99 -2.85
N TRP A 271 6.13 -8.34 -2.51
CA TRP A 271 6.54 -9.69 -2.12
C TRP A 271 5.71 -10.23 -0.95
N LEU A 272 5.46 -9.42 0.09
CA LEU A 272 4.63 -9.82 1.23
C LEU A 272 3.18 -10.14 0.80
N ARG A 273 2.61 -9.34 -0.11
CA ARG A 273 1.28 -9.61 -0.70
C ARG A 273 1.30 -10.91 -1.49
N THR A 274 2.30 -11.11 -2.35
CA THR A 274 2.48 -12.36 -3.12
C THR A 274 2.62 -13.58 -2.19
N ALA A 275 3.42 -13.47 -1.14
CA ALA A 275 3.61 -14.52 -0.14
C ALA A 275 2.31 -14.85 0.61
N LEU A 276 1.50 -13.83 0.96
CA LEU A 276 0.19 -14.05 1.58
C LEU A 276 -0.75 -14.83 0.65
N THR A 277 -0.83 -14.43 -0.61
CA THR A 277 -1.70 -15.06 -1.62
C THR A 277 -1.30 -16.52 -1.86
N ASN A 278 0.00 -16.83 -1.79
CA ASN A 278 0.55 -18.16 -2.03
C ASN A 278 0.84 -18.96 -0.76
N ARG A 279 0.25 -18.55 0.38
CA ARG A 279 0.46 -19.28 1.64
C ARG A 279 -0.13 -20.68 1.58
N ALA A 280 0.46 -21.60 2.32
CA ALA A 280 -0.11 -22.93 2.48
C ALA A 280 -1.42 -22.84 3.28
N HIS A 281 -2.53 -23.19 2.64
CA HIS A 281 -3.84 -23.24 3.30
C HIS A 281 -4.08 -24.61 3.93
N GLY A 282 -4.53 -24.62 5.19
CA GLY A 282 -4.95 -25.84 5.88
C GLY A 282 -3.79 -26.70 6.40
N GLU A 283 -2.55 -26.27 6.27
CA GLU A 283 -1.43 -26.88 7.00
C GLU A 283 -1.55 -26.56 8.49
N PRO A 284 -1.39 -27.55 9.38
CA PRO A 284 -1.38 -27.30 10.81
C PRO A 284 -0.15 -26.49 11.18
N ASP A 285 -0.29 -25.63 12.19
CA ASP A 285 0.86 -24.94 12.76
C ASP A 285 1.90 -25.94 13.29
N ARG A 286 3.17 -25.54 13.25
CA ARG A 286 4.20 -26.25 14.00
C ARG A 286 3.94 -26.09 15.51
N PRO A 287 4.22 -27.14 16.30
CA PRO A 287 3.81 -27.19 17.70
C PRO A 287 4.52 -26.12 18.57
N PRO A 288 3.93 -25.79 19.73
CA PRO A 288 4.57 -24.93 20.73
C PRO A 288 5.97 -25.43 21.12
N GLY A 289 6.86 -24.50 21.42
CA GLY A 289 8.27 -24.76 21.75
C GLY A 289 9.17 -25.00 20.53
N THR A 290 8.64 -24.88 19.31
CA THR A 290 9.45 -24.89 18.08
C THR A 290 10.50 -23.77 18.13
N THR A 291 11.68 -24.03 17.58
CA THR A 291 12.72 -23.01 17.39
C THR A 291 12.75 -22.60 15.93
N TYR A 292 12.62 -21.30 15.67
CA TYR A 292 12.74 -20.70 14.35
C TYR A 292 14.05 -19.93 14.24
N HIS A 293 14.66 -19.95 13.06
CA HIS A 293 15.90 -19.23 12.79
C HIS A 293 15.60 -18.11 11.80
N LEU A 294 15.77 -16.88 12.25
CA LEU A 294 15.59 -15.68 11.46
C LEU A 294 16.96 -15.17 11.01
N ASP A 295 17.13 -15.06 9.69
CA ASP A 295 18.32 -14.54 9.04
C ASP A 295 18.24 -13.01 8.95
N GLY A 296 19.01 -12.30 9.77
CA GLY A 296 18.96 -10.86 9.89
C GLY A 296 19.78 -10.08 8.87
N ARG A 297 20.58 -10.75 8.03
CA ARG A 297 21.60 -10.10 7.17
C ARG A 297 21.04 -9.06 6.20
N HIS A 298 19.75 -9.17 5.86
CA HIS A 298 19.07 -8.32 4.88
C HIS A 298 17.96 -7.45 5.48
N ILE A 299 17.83 -7.39 6.80
CA ILE A 299 16.80 -6.59 7.49
C ILE A 299 17.24 -5.13 7.57
N THR A 300 17.17 -4.43 6.43
CA THR A 300 17.56 -3.01 6.31
C THR A 300 16.38 -2.05 6.42
N ASP A 301 15.16 -2.56 6.40
CA ASP A 301 13.92 -1.81 6.61
C ASP A 301 12.85 -2.73 7.20
N GLU A 302 11.73 -2.14 7.61
CA GLU A 302 10.62 -2.87 8.25
C GLU A 302 10.00 -3.93 7.35
N ARG A 303 9.88 -3.67 6.04
CA ARG A 303 9.33 -4.64 5.08
C ARG A 303 10.26 -5.85 4.94
N GLY A 304 11.57 -5.63 4.98
CA GLY A 304 12.59 -6.67 5.03
C GLY A 304 12.51 -7.51 6.30
N PHE A 305 12.22 -6.90 7.47
CA PHE A 305 11.94 -7.65 8.70
C PHE A 305 10.76 -8.62 8.53
N PHE A 306 9.64 -8.13 7.98
CA PHE A 306 8.46 -8.96 7.74
C PHE A 306 8.70 -10.07 6.72
N CYS A 307 9.52 -9.82 5.69
CA CYS A 307 9.94 -10.88 4.76
C CYS A 307 10.78 -11.95 5.48
N ALA A 308 11.78 -11.53 6.27
CA ALA A 308 12.67 -12.44 6.97
C ALA A 308 11.95 -13.33 7.99
N ILE A 309 11.02 -12.78 8.79
CA ILE A 309 10.25 -13.59 9.74
C ILE A 309 9.26 -14.51 9.02
N GLY A 310 8.67 -14.07 7.91
CA GLY A 310 7.84 -14.90 7.05
C GLY A 310 8.58 -16.14 6.57
N GLU A 311 9.83 -15.97 6.11
CA GLU A 311 10.67 -17.08 5.69
C GLU A 311 11.17 -17.95 6.84
N ALA A 312 11.49 -17.36 7.99
CA ALA A 312 11.90 -18.09 9.19
C ALA A 312 10.82 -19.09 9.64
N VAL A 313 9.55 -18.67 9.62
CA VAL A 313 8.42 -19.50 10.08
C VAL A 313 7.96 -20.47 9.00
N ASN A 314 7.70 -19.96 7.79
CA ASN A 314 7.00 -20.70 6.75
C ASN A 314 7.89 -21.18 5.60
N GLY A 315 9.20 -20.97 5.67
CA GLY A 315 10.17 -21.28 4.61
C GLY A 315 10.18 -20.23 3.49
N PRO A 316 11.07 -20.37 2.49
CA PRO A 316 11.25 -19.39 1.41
C PRO A 316 9.95 -18.88 0.78
N GLY A 317 9.87 -17.57 0.54
CA GLY A 317 8.63 -16.90 0.10
C GLY A 317 7.46 -17.02 1.08
N GLY A 318 7.73 -17.28 2.36
CA GLY A 318 6.73 -17.46 3.40
C GLY A 318 6.18 -16.14 3.92
N TYR A 319 4.92 -16.15 4.36
CA TYR A 319 4.24 -14.99 4.95
C TYR A 319 4.05 -15.20 6.45
N PHE A 320 4.34 -14.18 7.27
CA PHE A 320 4.03 -14.17 8.71
C PHE A 320 3.77 -12.75 9.22
N GLY A 321 2.93 -12.00 8.47
CA GLY A 321 2.61 -10.60 8.75
C GLY A 321 3.32 -9.63 7.80
N TRP A 322 2.76 -8.42 7.66
CA TRP A 322 3.34 -7.29 6.91
C TRP A 322 3.40 -5.99 7.73
N ALA A 323 2.89 -6.03 8.96
CA ALA A 323 2.83 -4.95 9.93
C ALA A 323 2.71 -5.58 11.32
N LEU A 324 2.95 -4.81 12.40
CA LEU A 324 2.87 -5.34 13.77
C LEU A 324 1.47 -5.90 14.13
N SER A 325 0.40 -5.30 13.60
CA SER A 325 -0.98 -5.81 13.76
C SER A 325 -1.14 -7.19 13.10
N ALA A 326 -0.76 -7.31 11.83
CA ALA A 326 -0.81 -8.56 11.09
C ALA A 326 0.10 -9.65 11.68
N LEU A 327 1.30 -9.28 12.14
CA LEU A 327 2.19 -10.17 12.87
C LEU A 327 1.56 -10.62 14.19
N SER A 328 0.91 -9.72 14.91
CA SER A 328 0.19 -10.04 16.15
C SER A 328 -0.96 -11.03 15.91
N ASP A 329 -1.62 -10.98 14.75
CA ASP A 329 -2.62 -11.97 14.35
C ASP A 329 -1.97 -13.32 13.99
N CYS A 330 -0.85 -13.29 13.29
CA CYS A 330 -0.09 -14.50 12.95
C CYS A 330 0.38 -15.26 14.20
N LEU A 331 0.82 -14.53 15.23
CA LEU A 331 1.26 -15.08 16.51
C LEU A 331 0.15 -15.75 17.33
N ARG A 332 -1.13 -15.57 16.96
CA ARG A 332 -2.28 -16.26 17.58
C ARG A 332 -2.53 -17.66 16.99
N GLY A 333 -1.73 -18.09 16.01
CA GLY A 333 -1.83 -19.39 15.35
C GLY A 333 -2.71 -19.37 14.09
N ARG A 334 -2.69 -20.50 13.36
CA ARG A 334 -3.23 -20.76 12.01
C ARG A 334 -2.44 -20.12 10.87
N TRP A 335 -1.21 -19.73 11.15
CA TRP A 335 -0.33 -19.03 10.22
C TRP A 335 1.07 -19.68 10.14
N GLY A 336 1.21 -20.92 10.61
CA GLY A 336 2.43 -21.73 10.51
C GLY A 336 3.12 -21.98 11.85
N ALA A 337 2.81 -21.21 12.88
CA ALA A 337 3.41 -21.33 14.22
C ALA A 337 2.38 -21.20 15.32
N GLU A 338 2.40 -22.14 16.27
CA GLU A 338 1.62 -22.05 17.51
C GLU A 338 2.53 -21.55 18.65
N GLY A 339 2.11 -20.48 19.33
CA GLY A 339 2.84 -19.92 20.47
C GLY A 339 2.65 -20.72 21.77
N PRO A 340 3.61 -20.64 22.72
CA PRO A 340 4.87 -19.91 22.67
C PRO A 340 5.97 -20.66 21.89
N PHE A 341 6.94 -19.93 21.31
CA PHE A 341 8.07 -20.51 20.59
C PHE A 341 9.36 -19.69 20.80
N THR A 342 10.50 -20.23 20.35
CA THR A 342 11.80 -19.54 20.40
C THR A 342 12.17 -19.02 19.01
N LEU A 343 12.60 -17.75 18.93
CA LEU A 343 13.13 -17.12 17.73
C LEU A 343 14.63 -16.85 17.91
N VAL A 344 15.47 -17.58 17.18
CA VAL A 344 16.91 -17.32 17.12
C VAL A 344 17.16 -16.30 16.00
N TRP A 345 17.56 -15.09 16.36
CA TRP A 345 17.81 -13.99 15.43
C TRP A 345 19.31 -13.85 15.18
N HIS A 346 19.75 -14.27 14.00
CA HIS A 346 21.14 -14.15 13.54
C HIS A 346 21.39 -12.79 12.91
N ASP A 347 22.59 -12.24 13.06
CA ASP A 347 23.00 -10.97 12.42
C ASP A 347 22.07 -9.77 12.74
N ALA A 348 21.53 -9.75 13.97
CA ALA A 348 20.56 -8.75 14.43
C ALA A 348 21.09 -7.30 14.44
N ASP A 349 22.41 -7.10 14.38
CA ASP A 349 23.05 -5.78 14.36
C ASP A 349 22.65 -4.95 13.12
N VAL A 350 22.30 -5.61 12.01
CA VAL A 350 21.80 -4.92 10.80
C VAL A 350 20.47 -4.23 11.11
N ALA A 351 19.50 -4.98 11.65
CA ALA A 351 18.20 -4.46 12.04
C ALA A 351 18.34 -3.36 13.11
N ARG A 352 19.22 -3.55 14.11
CA ARG A 352 19.49 -2.53 15.14
C ARG A 352 20.03 -1.23 14.56
N THR A 353 20.81 -1.31 13.48
CA THR A 353 21.39 -0.13 12.84
C THR A 353 20.40 0.57 11.90
N CYS A 354 19.45 -0.17 11.32
CA CYS A 354 18.61 0.33 10.24
C CYS A 354 17.16 0.65 10.64
N LEU A 355 16.57 -0.06 11.60
CA LEU A 355 15.15 0.05 11.92
C LEU A 355 14.86 1.22 12.86
N GLY A 356 13.92 2.09 12.47
CA GLY A 356 13.45 3.21 13.30
C GLY A 356 14.51 4.26 13.63
N VAL A 357 15.67 4.29 12.96
CA VAL A 357 16.76 5.24 13.30
C VAL A 357 16.69 6.58 12.55
N THR A 358 15.93 6.66 11.46
CA THR A 358 15.80 7.89 10.66
C THR A 358 14.74 8.80 11.28
N PRO A 359 14.91 10.13 11.31
CA PRO A 359 13.82 11.05 11.66
C PRO A 359 12.67 10.91 10.67
N HIS A 360 11.45 10.68 11.17
CA HIS A 360 10.23 10.61 10.37
C HIS A 360 9.30 11.73 10.81
N THR A 361 8.60 12.35 9.86
CA THR A 361 7.60 13.39 10.14
C THR A 361 6.17 12.81 10.20
N GLY A 362 6.03 11.49 10.10
CA GLY A 362 4.75 10.76 10.13
C GLY A 362 4.94 9.38 10.76
N TYR A 363 4.35 8.33 10.16
CA TYR A 363 4.55 6.95 10.63
C TYR A 363 6.05 6.62 10.72
N ARG A 364 6.46 6.18 11.92
CA ARG A 364 7.80 5.73 12.23
C ARG A 364 7.76 4.20 12.33
N PRO A 365 8.54 3.47 11.51
CA PRO A 365 8.69 2.04 11.66
C PRO A 365 9.25 1.68 13.04
N ALA A 366 8.85 0.52 13.57
CA ALA A 366 9.34 0.04 14.87
C ALA A 366 10.87 -0.10 14.87
N THR A 367 11.50 0.31 15.95
CA THR A 367 12.92 0.05 16.22
C THR A 367 13.16 -1.41 16.52
N PHE A 368 14.43 -1.81 16.44
CA PHE A 368 14.85 -3.13 16.89
C PHE A 368 14.46 -3.41 18.35
N GLU A 369 14.63 -2.45 19.24
CA GLU A 369 14.28 -2.57 20.66
C GLU A 369 12.76 -2.73 20.85
N GLU A 370 11.94 -1.94 20.16
CA GLU A 370 10.47 -2.06 20.19
C GLU A 370 10.00 -3.41 19.63
N LEU A 371 10.69 -3.97 18.63
CA LEU A 371 10.42 -5.32 18.13
C LEU A 371 10.71 -6.40 19.19
N LEU A 372 11.79 -6.26 19.95
CA LEU A 372 12.10 -7.18 21.05
C LEU A 372 11.03 -7.12 22.15
N ASP A 373 10.61 -5.91 22.53
CA ASP A 373 9.55 -5.72 23.51
C ASP A 373 8.22 -6.31 23.01
N PHE A 374 7.88 -6.08 21.73
CA PHE A 374 6.70 -6.66 21.08
C PHE A 374 6.67 -8.19 21.15
N PHE A 375 7.81 -8.86 20.93
CA PHE A 375 7.92 -10.31 21.05
C PHE A 375 7.82 -10.79 22.50
N ALA A 376 8.46 -10.08 23.44
CA ALA A 376 8.41 -10.39 24.86
C ALA A 376 6.97 -10.33 25.41
N GLU A 377 6.20 -9.30 25.05
CA GLU A 377 4.78 -9.17 25.38
C GLU A 377 3.94 -10.35 24.90
N ARG A 378 4.32 -10.93 23.75
CA ARG A 378 3.64 -12.08 23.12
C ARG A 378 4.22 -13.42 23.54
N ARG A 379 5.10 -13.44 24.55
CA ARG A 379 5.73 -14.64 25.13
C ARG A 379 6.56 -15.43 24.12
N ILE A 380 7.21 -14.73 23.18
CA ILE A 380 8.19 -15.30 22.27
C ILE A 380 9.59 -15.11 22.85
N ASP A 381 10.34 -16.20 23.00
CA ASP A 381 11.72 -16.17 23.51
C ASP A 381 12.68 -15.82 22.37
N VAL A 382 13.18 -14.58 22.34
CA VAL A 382 14.14 -14.14 21.32
C VAL A 382 15.57 -14.34 21.81
N ARG A 383 16.38 -15.06 21.02
CA ARG A 383 17.80 -15.31 21.28
C ARG A 383 18.64 -14.72 20.16
N LEU A 384 19.49 -13.76 20.49
CA LEU A 384 20.42 -13.17 19.54
C LEU A 384 21.64 -14.07 19.36
N ALA A 385 22.04 -14.35 18.12
CA ALA A 385 23.09 -15.29 17.77
C ALA A 385 24.13 -14.71 16.81
#